data_AF-A0A960DL70-F1
#
_entry.id   AF-A0A960DL70-F1
#
_cell.length_a   1.000
_cell.length_b   1.000
_cell.length_c   1.000
_cell.angle_alpha   90.00
_cell.angle_beta   90.00
_cell.angle_gamma   90.00
#
_symmetry.space_group_name_H-M   'P 1'
#
loop_
_entity.id
_entity.type
_entity.pdbx_description
1 polymer ?
#
loop_
_entity_poly.entity_id
_entity_poly.type
_entity_poly.pdbx_seq_one_letter_code
_entity_poly.pdbx_strand_id
1 'polypeptide(L)'
;MSNDAPAGTCPVMHHSGQATGSTANQHWWPEQLNLRPLAKNSPLINPLDDGFDYKAAFESLDLAAVKADIASVLTDSQDWWPADYGNYGPLFIRMAW
;
A
#
# COMPACT_ATOMS: atom_id res chain seq x y z
N MET A 1 -4.87 24.10 28.33
CA MET A 1 -5.62 23.40 27.27
C MET A 1 -4.67 22.35 26.70
N SER A 2 -4.69 21.15 27.26
CA SER A 2 -3.82 20.05 26.80
C SER A 2 -4.44 19.42 25.56
N ASN A 3 -3.75 19.52 24.43
CA ASN A 3 -4.12 18.88 23.16
C ASN A 3 -3.61 17.43 23.12
N ASP A 4 -3.93 16.61 24.14
CA ASP A 4 -3.67 15.18 24.07
C ASP A 4 -4.86 14.50 23.41
N ALA A 5 -4.89 14.55 22.08
CA ALA A 5 -5.81 13.72 21.31
C ALA A 5 -5.43 12.24 21.55
N PRO A 6 -6.39 11.35 21.86
CA PRO A 6 -6.08 9.93 22.04
C PRO A 6 -5.45 9.36 20.76
N ALA A 7 -4.45 8.49 20.92
CA ALA A 7 -3.67 7.92 19.83
C ALA A 7 -4.57 7.38 18.70
N GLY A 8 -4.29 7.77 17.46
CA GLY A 8 -5.05 7.35 16.28
C GLY A 8 -6.23 8.25 15.87
N THR A 9 -6.42 9.40 16.53
CA THR A 9 -7.43 10.40 16.13
C THR A 9 -6.84 11.50 15.23
N CYS A 10 -7.62 12.00 14.28
CA CYS A 10 -7.23 13.17 13.48
C CYS A 10 -7.41 14.44 14.34
N PRO A 11 -6.36 15.26 14.57
CA PRO A 11 -6.45 16.43 15.45
C PRO A 11 -7.34 17.55 14.88
N VAL A 12 -7.65 17.52 13.58
CA VAL A 12 -8.58 18.45 12.91
C VAL A 12 -9.58 17.64 12.08
N MET A 13 -10.78 17.42 12.62
CA MET A 13 -11.86 16.70 11.94
C MET A 13 -12.59 17.66 10.97
N HIS A 14 -12.32 17.55 9.66
CA HIS A 14 -13.16 18.19 8.65
C HIS A 14 -14.49 17.43 8.54
N HIS A 15 -15.62 18.10 8.81
CA HIS A 15 -16.95 17.50 8.75
C HIS A 15 -17.29 17.11 7.30
N SER A 16 -17.00 15.89 6.89
CA SER A 16 -17.47 15.34 5.62
C SER A 16 -17.65 13.82 5.72
N GLY A 17 -18.87 13.41 6.07
CA GLY A 17 -19.60 12.24 5.53
C GLY A 17 -19.00 10.84 5.52
N GLN A 18 -17.74 10.61 5.89
CA GLN A 18 -17.17 9.27 5.95
C GLN A 18 -17.52 8.64 7.30
N ALA A 19 -18.08 7.43 7.27
CA ALA A 19 -18.29 6.61 8.48
C ALA A 19 -16.95 6.04 8.97
N THR A 20 -15.98 6.91 9.20
CA THR A 20 -14.65 6.63 9.74
C THR A 20 -14.47 7.52 10.98
N GLY A 21 -14.01 6.95 12.08
CA GLY A 21 -13.87 7.68 13.36
C GLY A 21 -15.12 7.59 14.26
N SER A 22 -15.45 8.68 14.97
CA SER A 22 -16.44 8.72 16.06
C SER A 22 -17.90 8.42 15.66
N THR A 23 -18.19 8.37 14.36
CA THR A 23 -19.50 8.04 13.80
C THR A 23 -19.64 6.57 13.37
N ALA A 24 -18.56 5.78 13.43
CA ALA A 24 -18.58 4.36 13.07
C ALA A 24 -19.11 3.49 14.21
N ASN A 25 -19.78 2.38 13.89
CA ASN A 25 -20.31 1.43 14.89
C ASN A 25 -19.23 0.91 15.86
N GLN A 26 -17.99 0.73 15.40
CA GLN A 26 -16.88 0.29 16.25
C GLN A 26 -16.49 1.29 17.33
N HIS A 27 -16.84 2.57 17.17
CA HIS A 27 -16.63 3.58 18.21
C HIS A 27 -17.58 3.37 19.38
N TRP A 28 -18.85 3.06 19.10
CA TRP A 28 -19.88 2.84 20.10
C TRP A 28 -19.84 1.43 20.71
N TRP A 29 -19.47 0.43 19.92
CA TRP A 29 -19.34 -0.96 20.35
C TRP A 29 -17.95 -1.53 19.98
N PRO A 30 -16.91 -1.22 20.76
CA PRO A 30 -15.53 -1.61 20.43
C PRO A 30 -15.30 -3.12 20.40
N GLU A 31 -16.02 -3.88 21.23
CA GLU A 31 -15.92 -5.35 21.32
C GLU A 31 -16.90 -6.09 20.39
N GLN A 32 -17.62 -5.37 19.52
CA GLN A 32 -18.52 -6.01 18.56
C GLN A 32 -17.74 -6.83 17.52
N LEU A 33 -18.25 -8.01 17.18
CA LEU A 33 -17.69 -8.84 16.10
C LEU A 33 -17.57 -8.05 14.80
N ASN A 34 -16.34 -7.92 14.28
CA ASN A 34 -16.05 -7.18 13.06
C ASN A 34 -16.07 -8.12 11.84
N LEU A 35 -17.09 -7.98 10.98
CA LEU A 35 -17.23 -8.76 9.75
C LEU A 35 -16.51 -8.15 8.53
N ARG A 36 -15.94 -6.94 8.64
CA ARG A 36 -15.21 -6.28 7.52
C ARG A 36 -14.07 -7.11 6.93
N PRO A 37 -13.33 -7.96 7.68
CA PRO A 37 -12.33 -8.84 7.08
C PRO A 37 -12.89 -9.74 5.96
N LEU A 38 -14.17 -10.12 6.02
CA LEU A 38 -14.83 -10.94 5.00
C LEU A 38 -15.12 -10.18 3.71
N ALA A 39 -15.11 -8.85 3.75
CA ALA A 39 -15.34 -7.98 2.60
C ALA A 39 -14.04 -7.42 1.98
N LYS A 40 -12.86 -7.83 2.49
CA LYS A 40 -11.56 -7.41 1.93
C LYS A 40 -11.38 -7.99 0.53
N ASN A 41 -10.69 -7.23 -0.33
CA ASN A 41 -10.29 -7.65 -1.68
C ASN A 41 -11.46 -8.12 -2.56
N SER A 42 -12.60 -7.44 -2.46
CA SER A 42 -13.74 -7.68 -3.34
C SER A 42 -13.37 -7.49 -4.82
N PRO A 43 -13.88 -8.31 -5.75
CA PRO A 43 -13.69 -8.08 -7.19
C PRO A 43 -14.14 -6.69 -7.66
N LEU A 44 -15.11 -6.08 -6.97
CA LEU A 44 -15.62 -4.72 -7.28
C LEU A 44 -14.57 -3.62 -7.15
N ILE A 45 -13.49 -3.85 -6.38
CA ILE A 45 -12.39 -2.89 -6.22
C ILE A 45 -11.14 -3.32 -6.99
N ASN A 46 -11.20 -4.43 -7.73
CA ASN A 46 -10.09 -4.87 -8.56
C ASN A 46 -10.04 -4.00 -9.83
N PRO A 47 -8.93 -3.29 -10.10
CA PRO A 47 -8.81 -2.46 -11.29
C PRO A 47 -8.53 -3.26 -12.58
N LEU A 48 -8.26 -4.56 -12.46
CA LEU A 48 -7.98 -5.45 -13.59
C LEU A 48 -9.29 -5.93 -14.23
N ASP A 49 -9.21 -6.25 -15.53
CA ASP A 49 -10.35 -6.76 -16.29
C ASP A 49 -10.93 -8.05 -15.70
N ASP A 50 -12.23 -8.24 -15.93
CA ASP A 50 -12.93 -9.47 -15.58
C ASP A 50 -12.28 -10.68 -16.27
N GLY A 51 -11.86 -11.66 -15.47
CA GLY A 51 -11.21 -12.87 -15.96
C GLY A 51 -9.69 -12.77 -16.18
N PHE A 52 -9.04 -11.68 -15.76
CA PHE A 52 -7.58 -11.57 -15.82
C PHE A 52 -6.87 -12.70 -15.05
N ASP A 53 -5.99 -13.44 -15.74
CA ASP A 53 -5.17 -14.51 -15.18
C ASP A 53 -3.71 -14.05 -15.01
N TYR A 54 -3.35 -13.70 -13.77
CA TYR A 54 -2.00 -13.26 -13.44
C TYR A 54 -0.94 -14.35 -13.69
N LYS A 55 -1.27 -15.63 -13.50
CA LYS A 55 -0.32 -16.73 -13.72
C LYS A 55 0.01 -16.83 -15.21
N ALA A 56 -1.00 -16.85 -16.07
CA ALA A 56 -0.80 -16.88 -17.52
C ALA A 56 -0.03 -15.65 -18.01
N ALA A 57 -0.37 -14.46 -17.50
CA ALA A 57 0.33 -13.22 -17.84
C ALA A 57 1.81 -13.27 -17.42
N PHE A 58 2.10 -13.74 -16.19
CA PHE A 58 3.47 -13.86 -15.68
C PHE A 58 4.28 -14.91 -16.44
N GLU A 59 3.67 -16.03 -16.84
CA GLU A 59 4.32 -17.07 -17.66
C GLU A 59 4.69 -16.57 -19.05
N SER A 60 3.98 -15.57 -19.58
CA SER A 60 4.28 -14.93 -20.86
C SER A 60 5.30 -13.79 -20.77
N LEU A 61 5.70 -13.39 -19.56
CA LEU A 61 6.60 -12.26 -19.32
C LEU A 61 8.04 -12.60 -19.71
N ASP A 62 8.72 -11.66 -20.39
CA ASP A 62 10.17 -11.74 -20.58
C ASP A 62 10.90 -11.44 -19.26
N LEU A 63 11.08 -12.49 -18.45
CA LEU A 63 11.73 -12.38 -17.15
C LEU A 63 13.22 -12.01 -17.27
N ALA A 64 13.86 -12.31 -18.39
CA ALA A 64 15.27 -11.96 -18.60
C ALA A 64 15.41 -10.45 -18.80
N ALA A 65 14.53 -9.85 -19.63
CA ALA A 65 14.47 -8.40 -19.81
C ALA A 65 14.19 -7.68 -18.48
N VAL A 66 13.18 -8.12 -17.72
CA VAL A 66 12.84 -7.48 -16.43
C VAL A 66 14.02 -7.51 -15.45
N LYS A 67 14.75 -8.63 -15.37
CA LYS A 67 15.94 -8.72 -14.50
C LYS A 67 17.07 -7.79 -14.96
N ALA A 68 17.28 -7.68 -16.28
CA ALA A 68 18.27 -6.77 -16.84
C ALA A 68 17.90 -5.30 -16.56
N ASP A 69 16.63 -4.95 -16.73
CA ASP A 69 16.13 -3.60 -16.46
C ASP A 69 16.26 -3.24 -14.97
N ILE A 70 15.93 -4.16 -14.06
CA ILE A 70 16.15 -3.96 -12.62
C ILE A 70 17.64 -3.73 -12.34
N ALA A 71 18.54 -4.52 -12.94
CA ALA A 71 19.98 -4.34 -12.77
C ALA A 71 20.47 -2.96 -13.26
N SER A 72 19.90 -2.45 -14.35
CA SER A 72 20.17 -1.10 -14.84
C SER A 72 19.70 -0.03 -13.84
N VAL A 73 18.46 -0.15 -13.35
CA VAL A 73 17.87 0.79 -12.38
C VAL A 73 18.70 0.87 -11.11
N LEU A 74 19.30 -0.25 -10.66
CA LEU A 74 20.13 -0.24 -9.46
C LEU A 74 21.27 0.78 -9.51
N THR A 75 21.79 1.12 -10.70
CA THR A 75 22.88 2.09 -10.86
C THR A 75 22.46 3.39 -11.55
N ASP A 76 21.18 3.53 -11.91
CA ASP A 76 20.63 4.73 -12.55
C ASP A 76 20.09 5.71 -11.51
N SER A 77 21.01 6.45 -10.87
CA SER A 77 20.69 7.36 -9.77
C SER A 77 19.77 8.50 -10.23
N GLN A 78 18.71 8.73 -9.45
CA GLN A 78 17.72 9.78 -9.69
C GLN A 78 17.99 11.00 -8.79
N ASP A 79 17.92 12.21 -9.33
CA ASP A 79 18.24 13.45 -8.59
C ASP A 79 17.31 13.71 -7.40
N TRP A 80 16.04 13.29 -7.51
CA TRP A 80 15.05 13.45 -6.44
C TRP A 80 15.23 12.44 -5.31
N TRP A 81 16.02 11.38 -5.52
CA TRP A 81 16.40 10.41 -4.49
C TRP A 81 17.74 9.74 -4.84
N PRO A 82 18.89 10.40 -4.63
CA PRO A 82 20.18 9.91 -5.11
C PRO A 82 20.56 8.53 -4.53
N ALA A 83 21.23 7.71 -5.34
CA ALA A 83 21.68 6.39 -4.93
C ALA A 83 22.93 6.47 -4.03
N ASP A 84 22.86 5.86 -2.85
CA ASP A 84 24.02 5.72 -1.97
C ASP A 84 25.13 4.92 -2.68
N TYR A 85 26.35 5.44 -2.66
CA TYR A 85 27.51 4.83 -3.36
C TYR A 85 27.30 4.61 -4.87
N GLY A 86 26.33 5.32 -5.48
CA GLY A 86 25.94 5.12 -6.87
C GLY A 86 25.18 3.82 -7.12
N ASN A 87 24.61 3.19 -6.08
CA ASN A 87 23.87 1.93 -6.23
C ASN A 87 22.70 1.78 -5.22
N TYR A 88 21.48 1.59 -5.72
CA TYR A 88 20.28 1.33 -4.90
C TYR A 88 20.21 -0.09 -4.31
N GLY A 89 21.18 -0.96 -4.58
CA GLY A 89 21.20 -2.35 -4.12
C GLY A 89 20.88 -2.53 -2.64
N PRO A 90 21.59 -1.84 -1.72
CA PRO A 90 21.28 -1.91 -0.29
C PRO A 90 19.85 -1.46 0.07
N LEU A 91 19.34 -0.43 -0.61
CA LEU A 91 17.97 0.06 -0.42
C LEU A 91 16.94 -0.98 -0.88
N PHE A 92 17.14 -1.58 -2.05
CA PHE A 92 16.21 -2.57 -2.61
C PHE A 92 16.21 -3.87 -1.80
N ILE A 93 17.35 -4.27 -1.24
CA ILE A 93 17.41 -5.40 -0.29
C ILE A 93 16.57 -5.11 0.95
N ARG A 94 16.69 -3.91 1.53
CA ARG A 94 15.89 -3.51 2.69
C ARG A 94 14.39 -3.47 2.39
N MET A 95 14.00 -3.08 1.18
CA MET A 95 12.58 -3.05 0.78
C MET A 95 11.98 -4.46 0.67
N ALA A 96 12.78 -5.44 0.22
CA ALA A 96 12.33 -6.82 0.03
C ALA A 96 12.31 -7.67 1.31
N TRP A 97 13.09 -7.29 2.33
CA TRP A 97 13.18 -7.96 3.63
C TRP A 97 12.02 -7.59 4.56
#